data_AF-A0ABD1JF80-F1
#
_entry.id   AF-A0ABD1JF80-F1
#
_cell.length_a   1.000
_cell.length_b   1.000
_cell.length_c   1.000
_cell.angle_alpha   90.00
_cell.angle_beta   90.00
_cell.angle_gamma   90.00
#
_symmetry.space_group_name_H-M   'P 1'
#
loop_
_entity.id
_entity.type
_entity.pdbx_description
1 polymer ?
#
loop_
_entity_poly.entity_id
_entity_poly.type
_entity_poly.pdbx_seq_one_letter_code
_entity_poly.pdbx_strand_id
1 'polypeptide(L)'
;MRFVFMITIAGALLMAAVAKQRGHFRSPTKVSTRCCEEVSRAVISNIKSARTQNALHPCVSAIVFTNEEGKQFCTDPGAHWVQKALQDLGKLM
;
A
#
# COMPACT_ATOMS: atom_id res chain seq x y z
N MET A 1 40.50 -21.29 45.09
CA MET A 1 40.82 -21.14 43.64
C MET A 1 39.76 -21.74 42.72
N ARG A 2 39.27 -22.97 42.90
CA ARG A 2 38.27 -23.61 42.01
C ARG A 2 36.91 -22.90 41.93
N PHE A 3 36.42 -22.35 43.05
CA PHE A 3 35.15 -21.59 43.11
C PHE A 3 35.23 -20.23 42.40
N VAL A 4 36.39 -19.56 42.46
CA VAL A 4 36.61 -18.27 41.79
C VAL A 4 36.65 -18.43 40.27
N PHE A 5 37.22 -19.55 39.78
CA PHE A 5 37.16 -19.93 38.38
C PHE A 5 35.74 -20.24 37.90
N MET A 6 34.91 -20.89 38.73
CA MET A 6 33.51 -21.16 38.37
C MET A 6 32.66 -19.88 38.29
N ILE A 7 32.86 -18.95 39.22
CA ILE A 7 32.13 -17.66 39.23
C ILE A 7 32.52 -16.79 38.03
N THR A 8 33.80 -16.78 37.65
CA THR A 8 34.27 -16.01 36.48
C THR A 8 33.77 -16.59 35.16
N ILE A 9 33.74 -17.91 35.01
CA ILE A 9 33.18 -18.56 33.80
C ILE A 9 31.67 -18.31 33.70
N ALA A 10 30.92 -18.41 34.82
CA ALA A 10 29.49 -18.12 34.84
C ALA A 10 29.18 -16.66 34.50
N GLY A 11 29.98 -15.71 35.02
CA GLY A 11 29.85 -14.28 34.71
C GLY A 11 30.13 -13.96 33.25
N ALA A 12 31.14 -14.60 32.65
CA ALA A 12 31.47 -14.42 31.23
C ALA A 12 30.37 -14.96 30.30
N LEU A 13 29.73 -16.08 30.66
CA LEU A 13 28.61 -16.65 29.89
C LEU A 13 27.36 -15.76 29.92
N LEU A 14 27.07 -15.11 31.06
CA LEU A 14 25.94 -14.19 31.18
C LEU A 14 26.11 -12.92 30.32
N MET A 15 27.32 -12.38 30.22
CA MET A 15 27.58 -11.19 29.39
C MET A 15 27.48 -11.46 27.88
N ALA A 16 27.81 -12.68 27.43
CA ALA A 16 27.70 -13.07 26.02
C ALA A 16 26.24 -13.18 25.53
N ALA A 17 25.28 -13.43 26.42
CA ALA A 17 23.87 -13.57 26.07
C ALA A 17 23.20 -12.21 25.73
N VAL A 18 23.65 -11.11 26.34
CA VAL A 18 23.01 -9.79 26.20
C VAL A 18 23.42 -9.06 24.92
N ALA A 19 24.60 -9.34 24.36
CA ALA A 19 25.15 -8.63 23.20
C ALA A 19 24.48 -8.96 21.85
N LYS A 20 23.59 -9.97 21.79
CA LYS A 20 22.99 -10.45 20.53
C LYS A 20 21.67 -9.78 20.12
N GLN A 21 21.11 -8.89 20.93
CA GLN A 21 19.90 -8.16 20.54
C GLN A 21 20.22 -6.90 19.72
N ARG A 22 20.91 -7.08 18.59
CA ARG A 22 20.83 -6.09 17.51
C ARG A 22 19.47 -6.29 16.84
N GLY A 23 18.45 -5.68 17.44
CA GLY A 23 17.11 -5.61 16.89
C GLY A 23 17.21 -5.13 15.45
N HIS A 24 16.77 -5.97 14.52
CA HIS A 24 16.64 -5.60 13.12
C HIS A 24 15.53 -4.54 13.06
N PHE A 25 15.89 -3.27 13.22
CA PHE A 25 14.97 -2.16 13.03
C PHE A 25 14.56 -2.20 11.56
N ARG A 26 13.40 -2.81 11.29
CA ARG A 26 12.74 -2.72 9.99
C ARG A 26 12.35 -1.26 9.85
N SER A 27 13.17 -0.47 9.17
CA SER A 27 12.73 0.82 8.67
C SER A 27 11.43 0.60 7.90
N PRO A 28 10.40 1.45 8.07
CA PRO A 28 9.19 1.32 7.29
C PRO A 28 9.58 1.36 5.81
N THR A 29 9.37 0.25 5.11
CA THR A 29 9.52 0.17 3.66
C THR A 29 8.67 1.30 3.09
N LYS A 30 9.28 2.25 2.37
CA LYS A 30 8.56 3.37 1.75
C LYS A 30 7.43 2.80 0.89
N VAL A 31 6.20 2.85 1.40
CA VAL A 31 5.01 2.39 0.67
C VAL A 31 4.74 3.46 -0.37
N SER A 32 5.21 3.26 -1.60
CA SER A 32 4.73 4.09 -2.72
C SER A 32 3.34 3.59 -3.09
N THR A 33 2.31 4.17 -2.49
CA THR A 33 0.93 3.94 -2.91
C THR A 33 0.81 4.47 -4.34
N ARG A 34 0.67 3.58 -5.33
CA ARG A 34 0.35 4.01 -6.70
C ARG A 34 -1.11 4.47 -6.72
N CYS A 35 -1.32 5.77 -6.78
CA CYS A 35 -2.64 6.39 -6.83
C CYS A 35 -2.72 7.40 -7.97
N CYS A 36 -3.94 7.80 -8.31
CA CYS A 36 -4.14 8.89 -9.26
C CYS A 36 -3.74 10.22 -8.62
N GLU A 37 -2.74 10.88 -9.21
CA GLU A 37 -2.36 12.27 -8.89
C GLU A 37 -3.11 13.27 -9.79
N GLU A 38 -3.51 12.82 -10.98
CA GLU A 38 -4.29 13.59 -11.94
C GLU A 38 -5.49 12.80 -12.44
N VAL A 39 -6.52 13.50 -12.93
CA VAL A 39 -7.76 12.92 -13.46
C VAL A 39 -8.03 13.40 -14.87
N SER A 40 -8.56 12.50 -15.70
CA SER A 40 -9.04 12.82 -17.05
C SER A 40 -10.56 12.88 -17.08
N ARG A 41 -11.10 13.68 -18.01
CA ARG A 41 -12.55 13.74 -18.33
C ARG A 41 -12.89 13.02 -19.63
N ALA A 42 -11.89 12.43 -20.29
CA ALA A 42 -12.07 11.71 -21.55
C ALA A 42 -13.03 10.53 -21.36
N VAL A 43 -13.92 10.31 -22.33
CA VAL A 43 -14.83 9.16 -22.33
C VAL A 43 -14.04 7.90 -22.68
N ILE A 44 -14.23 6.84 -21.89
CA ILE A 44 -13.55 5.56 -22.06
C ILE A 44 -14.60 4.50 -22.38
N SER A 45 -14.35 3.69 -23.40
CA SER A 45 -15.16 2.52 -23.75
C SER A 45 -14.57 1.23 -23.16
N ASN A 46 -15.37 0.16 -23.13
CA ASN A 46 -14.94 -1.18 -22.68
C ASN A 46 -14.48 -1.23 -21.21
N ILE A 47 -15.28 -0.62 -20.33
CA ILE A 47 -15.05 -0.62 -18.88
C ILE A 47 -15.49 -1.96 -18.31
N LYS A 48 -14.57 -2.66 -17.64
CA LYS A 48 -14.83 -3.94 -16.98
C LYS A 48 -15.11 -3.76 -15.49
N SER A 49 -14.38 -2.87 -14.82
CA SER A 49 -14.55 -2.59 -13.40
C SER A 49 -14.27 -1.13 -13.09
N ALA A 50 -14.83 -0.65 -12.00
CA ALA A 50 -14.59 0.69 -11.48
C ALA A 50 -14.22 0.61 -10.00
N ARG A 51 -13.30 1.45 -9.56
CA ARG A 51 -12.99 1.66 -8.14
C ARG A 51 -13.02 3.13 -7.80
N THR A 52 -13.56 3.46 -6.63
CA THR A 52 -13.51 4.82 -6.10
C THR A 52 -12.21 5.03 -5.33
N GLN A 53 -11.49 6.10 -5.66
CA GLN A 53 -10.31 6.55 -4.94
C GLN A 53 -10.65 7.79 -4.13
N ASN A 54 -10.44 7.70 -2.82
CA ASN A 54 -10.56 8.84 -1.92
C ASN A 54 -9.36 9.79 -2.09
N ALA A 55 -9.60 11.10 -1.92
CA ALA A 55 -8.53 12.08 -1.92
C ALA A 55 -7.68 11.93 -0.65
N LEU A 56 -6.37 11.76 -0.83
CA LEU A 56 -5.39 11.73 0.24
C LEU A 56 -4.04 12.16 -0.34
N HIS A 57 -3.60 13.38 -0.03
CA HIS A 57 -2.38 13.95 -0.60
C HIS A 57 -1.19 12.96 -0.56
N PRO A 58 -0.55 12.64 -1.71
CA PRO A 58 -0.60 13.30 -3.02
C PRO A 58 -1.75 12.88 -3.96
N CYS A 59 -2.57 11.91 -3.57
CA CYS A 59 -3.66 11.37 -4.38
C CYS A 59 -4.87 12.31 -4.44
N VAL A 60 -5.45 12.46 -5.62
CA VAL A 60 -6.70 13.21 -5.84
C VAL A 60 -7.92 12.29 -5.77
N SER A 61 -9.12 12.88 -5.62
CA SER A 61 -10.37 12.13 -5.72
C SER A 61 -10.58 11.71 -7.17
N ALA A 62 -10.70 10.41 -7.42
CA ALA A 62 -10.80 9.85 -8.76
C ALA A 62 -11.66 8.59 -8.78
N ILE A 63 -12.31 8.33 -9.92
CA ILE A 63 -12.82 7.00 -10.25
C ILE A 63 -11.81 6.34 -11.16
N VAL A 64 -11.28 5.18 -10.75
CA VAL A 64 -10.36 4.42 -11.59
C VAL A 64 -11.12 3.33 -12.30
N PHE A 65 -11.26 3.49 -13.62
CA PHE A 65 -11.82 2.48 -14.49
C PHE A 65 -10.74 1.52 -14.95
N THR A 66 -11.06 0.23 -14.96
CA THR A 66 -10.21 -0.81 -15.55
C THR A 66 -10.88 -1.33 -16.80
N ASN A 67 -10.17 -1.31 -17.93
CA ASN A 67 -10.68 -1.88 -19.17
C ASN A 67 -10.53 -3.41 -19.20
N GLU A 68 -11.04 -4.05 -20.25
CA GLU A 68 -10.90 -5.51 -20.43
C GLU A 68 -9.44 -5.97 -20.57
N GLU A 69 -8.56 -5.13 -21.12
CA GLU A 69 -7.12 -5.38 -21.23
C GLU A 69 -6.36 -5.21 -19.90
N GLY A 70 -7.04 -4.76 -18.82
CA GLY A 70 -6.42 -4.51 -17.52
C GLY A 70 -5.74 -3.14 -17.35
N LYS A 71 -5.82 -2.25 -18.34
CA LYS A 71 -5.36 -0.85 -18.22
C LYS A 71 -6.26 -0.05 -17.30
N GLN A 72 -5.64 0.76 -16.46
CA GLN A 72 -6.33 1.59 -15.46
C GLN A 72 -6.33 3.05 -15.90
N PHE A 73 -7.49 3.69 -15.77
CA PHE A 73 -7.69 5.08 -16.18
C PHE A 73 -8.24 5.91 -15.03
N CYS A 74 -7.51 6.95 -14.65
CA CYS A 74 -7.91 7.90 -13.63
C CYS A 74 -8.93 8.90 -14.21
N THR A 75 -10.16 8.86 -13.71
CA THR A 75 -11.27 9.68 -14.23
C THR A 75 -11.81 10.62 -13.16
N ASP A 76 -12.20 11.82 -13.59
CA ASP A 76 -12.82 12.83 -12.74
C ASP A 76 -14.22 12.35 -12.27
N PRO A 77 -14.48 12.26 -10.96
CA PRO A 77 -15.77 11.78 -10.44
C PRO A 77 -16.95 12.69 -10.79
N GLY A 78 -16.71 13.96 -11.13
CA GLY A 78 -17.72 14.93 -11.55
C GLY A 78 -18.00 14.93 -13.05
N ALA A 79 -17.35 14.08 -13.85
CA ALA A 79 -17.66 13.98 -15.27
C ALA A 79 -19.06 13.38 -15.50
N HIS A 80 -19.88 14.04 -16.33
CA HIS A 80 -21.30 13.72 -16.50
C HIS A 80 -21.58 12.26 -16.94
N TRP A 81 -20.64 11.63 -17.65
CA TRP A 81 -20.79 10.26 -18.13
C TRP A 81 -20.44 9.20 -17.07
N VAL A 82 -19.67 9.55 -16.05
CA VAL A 82 -19.13 8.61 -15.04
C VAL A 82 -20.25 7.99 -14.21
N GLN A 83 -21.22 8.80 -13.79
CA GLN A 83 -22.36 8.32 -13.01
C GLN A 83 -23.20 7.31 -13.81
N LYS A 84 -23.40 7.56 -15.10
CA LYS A 84 -24.10 6.62 -15.98
C LYS A 84 -23.29 5.33 -16.17
N ALA A 85 -21.98 5.44 -16.42
CA ALA A 85 -21.12 4.27 -16.57
C ALA A 85 -21.08 3.40 -15.30
N LEU A 86 -21.07 4.00 -14.11
CA LEU A 86 -21.14 3.28 -12.83
C LEU A 86 -22.48 2.58 -12.63
N GLN A 87 -23.59 3.21 -13.02
CA GLN A 87 -24.92 2.58 -12.99
C GLN A 87 -25.01 1.40 -13.96
N ASP A 88 -24.48 1.56 -15.16
CA ASP A 88 -24.47 0.49 -16.16
C ASP A 88 -23.60 -0.69 -15.69
N LEU A 89 -22.46 -0.42 -15.04
CA LEU A 89 -21.66 -1.46 -14.37
C LEU A 89 -22.41 -2.15 -13.22
N GLY A 90 -23.12 -1.37 -12.40
CA GLY A 90 -23.92 -1.89 -11.28
C GLY A 90 -25.12 -2.72 -11.70
N LYS A 91 -25.62 -2.52 -12.93
CA LYS A 91 -26.66 -3.38 -13.55
C LYS A 91 -26.07 -4.64 -14.19
N LEU A 92 -24.77 -4.65 -14.45
CA LEU A 92 -24.03 -5.77 -15.04
C LEU A 92 -23.52 -6.77 -13.98
N MET A 93 -23.66 -6.44 -12.69
CA MET A 93 -23.40 -7.30 -11.54
C MET A 93 -24.71 -7.79 -10.93
#